data_AF-A0AAN8E9A1-F1
#
_entry.id   AF-A0AAN8E9A1-F1
#
_cell.length_a   1.000
_cell.length_b   1.000
_cell.length_c   1.000
_cell.angle_alpha   90.00
_cell.angle_beta   90.00
_cell.angle_gamma   90.00
#
_symmetry.space_group_name_H-M   'P 1'
#
loop_
_entity.id
_entity.type
_entity.pdbx_description
1 polymer ?
#
loop_
_entity_poly.entity_id
_entity_poly.type
_entity_poly.pdbx_seq_one_letter_code
_entity_poly.pdbx_strand_id
1 'polypeptide(L)'
;MQTGLKYAQPSTLKGPTDVNAVTNWNAPLVWEGTFDPVVIDAIYKKMDPRVAVLVFAVGKYTSFLKGFLESAEKYFLIDFRVTYYIFTDNEKLVPKIKLARGRNIAVVPIPGAGVLGRMKWATITIDNQIRKETDYLYMMDIDSVFHNRFGAESLSRLSAVLHRGY
;
A
#
# COMPACT_ATOMS: atom_id res chain seq x y z
N MET A 1 12.57 -30.01 12.15
CA MET A 1 12.53 -28.57 12.45
C MET A 1 11.12 -28.09 12.17
N GLN A 2 10.46 -27.32 13.05
CA GLN A 2 9.00 -27.06 12.99
C GLN A 2 8.55 -26.56 11.61
N THR A 3 7.82 -27.39 10.87
CA THR A 3 7.37 -27.16 9.48
C THR A 3 5.99 -26.50 9.38
N GLY A 4 5.39 -26.09 10.50
CA GLY A 4 4.05 -25.50 10.56
C GLY A 4 4.04 -24.06 11.06
N LEU A 5 3.14 -23.25 10.52
CA LEU A 5 2.84 -21.92 11.05
C LEU A 5 2.21 -22.05 12.43
N LYS A 6 2.64 -21.26 13.41
CA LYS A 6 2.00 -21.18 14.74
C LYS A 6 1.18 -19.91 14.82
N TYR A 7 -0.10 -20.06 15.13
CA TYR A 7 -1.05 -18.96 15.29
C TYR A 7 -2.14 -19.38 16.28
N ALA A 8 -2.88 -18.41 16.82
CA ALA A 8 -3.95 -18.69 17.78
C ALA A 8 -5.14 -19.37 17.08
N GLN A 9 -5.77 -20.34 17.75
CA GLN A 9 -6.96 -20.99 17.20
C GLN A 9 -8.10 -19.96 17.08
N PRO A 10 -8.71 -19.79 15.89
CA PRO A 10 -9.83 -18.87 15.73
C PRO A 10 -11.06 -19.37 16.51
N SER A 11 -11.82 -18.44 17.08
CA SER A 11 -13.07 -18.74 17.78
C SER A 11 -14.26 -18.45 16.88
N THR A 12 -15.23 -19.36 16.83
CA THR A 12 -16.51 -19.14 16.18
C THR A 12 -17.50 -18.34 17.05
N LEU A 13 -17.17 -18.15 18.33
CA LEU A 13 -18.03 -17.51 19.33
C LEU A 13 -17.56 -16.11 19.72
N LYS A 14 -16.35 -15.72 19.31
CA LYS A 14 -15.71 -14.45 19.70
C LYS A 14 -15.22 -13.71 18.46
N GLY A 15 -15.57 -12.45 18.35
CA GLY A 15 -15.11 -11.51 17.34
C GLY A 15 -15.31 -10.07 17.82
N PRO A 16 -14.94 -9.05 17.02
CA PRO A 16 -15.21 -7.65 17.36
C PRO A 16 -16.71 -7.42 17.54
N THR A 17 -17.08 -6.68 18.60
CA THR A 17 -18.49 -6.41 18.95
C THR A 17 -18.88 -4.94 18.77
N ASP A 18 -17.90 -4.09 18.51
CA ASP A 18 -18.00 -2.62 18.43
C ASP A 18 -17.95 -2.10 16.99
N VAL A 19 -17.56 -2.94 16.02
CA VAL A 19 -17.48 -2.60 14.61
C VAL A 19 -18.07 -3.70 13.72
N ASN A 20 -18.57 -3.30 12.55
CA ASN A 20 -18.95 -4.26 11.51
C ASN A 20 -17.68 -4.83 10.85
N ALA A 21 -17.50 -6.14 10.90
CA ALA A 21 -16.35 -6.83 10.29
C ALA A 21 -16.60 -7.27 8.83
N VAL A 22 -17.84 -7.19 8.35
CA VAL A 22 -18.23 -7.61 7.00
C VAL A 22 -19.35 -6.72 6.46
N THR A 23 -19.33 -6.46 5.15
CA THR A 23 -20.39 -5.73 4.45
C THR A 23 -21.57 -6.64 4.10
N ASN A 24 -22.71 -6.05 3.72
CA ASN A 24 -23.90 -6.78 3.27
C ASN A 24 -23.71 -7.58 1.96
N TRP A 25 -22.57 -7.41 1.28
CA TRP A 25 -22.20 -8.15 0.07
C TRP A 25 -20.96 -9.05 0.28
N ASN A 26 -20.71 -9.45 1.52
CA ASN A 26 -19.65 -10.39 1.92
C ASN A 26 -18.23 -9.92 1.62
N ALA A 27 -17.97 -8.61 1.63
CA ALA A 27 -16.61 -8.08 1.62
C ALA A 27 -16.13 -7.86 3.07
N PRO A 28 -14.90 -8.28 3.43
CA PRO A 28 -14.37 -8.04 4.77
C PRO A 28 -14.10 -6.54 4.98
N LEU A 29 -14.43 -6.05 6.17
CA LEU A 29 -13.98 -4.76 6.68
C LEU A 29 -12.79 -5.04 7.59
N VAL A 30 -11.61 -4.59 7.16
CA VAL A 30 -10.34 -4.89 7.84
C VAL A 30 -10.17 -3.93 9.02
N TRP A 31 -10.33 -4.47 10.23
CA TRP A 31 -10.09 -3.77 11.48
C TRP A 31 -9.03 -4.51 12.28
N GLU A 32 -8.45 -3.84 13.27
CA GLU A 32 -7.56 -4.52 14.21
C GLU A 32 -8.31 -5.68 14.89
N GLY A 33 -7.68 -6.86 14.93
CA GLY A 33 -8.30 -8.07 15.47
C GLY A 33 -9.22 -8.85 14.51
N THR A 34 -9.49 -8.38 13.28
CA THR A 34 -10.24 -9.17 12.27
C THR A 34 -9.37 -10.10 11.44
N PHE A 35 -8.06 -10.05 11.61
CA PHE A 35 -7.09 -10.85 10.87
C PHE A 35 -5.93 -11.28 11.77
N ASP A 36 -5.26 -12.38 11.41
CA ASP A 36 -3.99 -12.77 12.01
C ASP A 36 -2.84 -12.36 11.06
N PRO A 37 -1.94 -11.44 11.48
CA PRO A 37 -0.89 -10.92 10.62
C PRO A 37 0.13 -11.99 10.20
N VAL A 38 0.36 -13.01 11.04
CA VAL A 38 1.30 -14.10 10.74
C VAL A 38 0.72 -15.00 9.66
N VAL A 39 -0.56 -15.32 9.77
CA VAL A 39 -1.26 -16.17 8.79
C VAL A 39 -1.37 -15.47 7.44
N ILE A 40 -1.86 -14.22 7.42
CA ILE A 40 -2.11 -13.51 6.16
C ILE A 40 -0.80 -13.21 5.41
N ASP A 41 0.26 -12.83 6.13
CA ASP A 41 1.57 -12.63 5.51
C ASP A 41 2.12 -13.93 4.96
N ALA A 42 1.98 -15.05 5.69
CA ALA A 42 2.47 -16.34 5.21
C ALA A 42 1.74 -16.82 3.95
N ILE A 43 0.46 -16.49 3.80
CA ILE A 43 -0.31 -16.79 2.58
C ILE A 43 0.23 -15.97 1.41
N TYR A 44 0.30 -14.64 1.55
CA TYR A 44 0.70 -13.77 0.45
C TYR A 44 2.20 -13.87 0.13
N LYS A 45 3.08 -14.05 1.11
CA LYS A 45 4.52 -14.23 0.87
C LYS A 45 4.82 -15.46 0.01
N LYS A 46 4.01 -16.52 0.08
CA LYS A 46 4.15 -17.69 -0.82
C LYS A 46 3.84 -17.36 -2.28
N MET A 47 2.97 -16.39 -2.53
CA MET A 47 2.64 -15.91 -3.87
C MET A 47 3.69 -14.94 -4.41
N ASP A 48 4.54 -14.39 -3.54
CA ASP A 48 5.57 -13.40 -3.85
C ASP A 48 5.04 -12.23 -4.72
N PRO A 49 3.99 -11.51 -4.29
CA PRO A 49 3.36 -10.48 -5.10
C PRO A 49 4.27 -9.27 -5.30
N ARG A 50 4.22 -8.69 -6.49
CA ARG A 50 4.84 -7.41 -6.85
C ARG A 50 3.82 -6.31 -6.63
N VAL A 51 4.09 -5.39 -5.70
CA VAL A 51 3.17 -4.32 -5.32
C VAL A 51 3.67 -2.98 -5.84
N ALA A 52 2.82 -2.23 -6.52
CA ALA A 52 3.07 -0.83 -6.84
C ALA A 52 2.36 0.12 -5.89
N VAL A 53 3.04 1.22 -5.57
CA VAL A 53 2.46 2.35 -4.85
C VAL A 53 2.63 3.60 -5.68
N LEU A 54 1.52 4.21 -6.08
CA LEU A 54 1.49 5.43 -6.88
C LEU A 54 1.25 6.61 -5.96
N VAL A 55 2.16 7.57 -6.03
CA VAL A 55 2.08 8.82 -5.26
C VAL A 55 2.39 10.01 -6.16
N PHE A 56 1.67 11.11 -5.95
CA PHE A 56 1.85 12.35 -6.69
C PHE A 56 2.53 13.39 -5.80
N ALA A 57 3.76 13.76 -6.15
CA ALA A 57 4.59 14.74 -5.47
C ALA A 57 4.86 15.91 -6.42
N VAL A 58 3.89 16.79 -6.59
CA VAL A 58 3.94 17.95 -7.51
C VAL A 58 4.05 19.25 -6.72
N GLY A 59 4.95 20.14 -7.13
CA GLY A 59 5.17 21.44 -6.48
C GLY A 59 5.49 21.29 -4.99
N LYS A 60 4.73 21.97 -4.12
CA LYS A 60 4.97 21.96 -2.66
C LYS A 60 4.84 20.58 -1.99
N TYR A 61 4.12 19.65 -2.61
CA TYR A 61 3.89 18.32 -2.06
C TYR A 61 5.13 17.42 -2.09
N THR A 62 6.17 17.80 -2.84
CA THR A 62 7.48 17.14 -2.80
C THR A 62 8.10 17.11 -1.40
N SER A 63 7.77 18.09 -0.55
CA SER A 63 8.25 18.16 0.84
C SER A 63 7.77 16.99 1.72
N PHE A 64 6.60 16.41 1.44
CA PHE A 64 6.06 15.28 2.20
C PHE A 64 6.70 13.93 1.84
N LEU A 65 7.32 13.84 0.66
CA LEU A 65 7.80 12.59 0.08
C LEU A 65 8.78 11.85 0.98
N LYS A 66 9.68 12.58 1.65
CA LYS A 66 10.64 11.98 2.58
C LYS A 66 9.94 11.30 3.76
N GLY A 67 9.01 11.99 4.42
CA GLY A 67 8.28 11.44 5.57
C GLY A 67 7.40 10.25 5.19
N PHE A 68 6.72 10.34 4.05
CA PHE A 68 5.93 9.22 3.51
C PHE A 68 6.81 7.99 3.29
N LEU A 69 7.92 8.11 2.55
CA LEU A 69 8.76 6.96 2.23
C LEU A 69 9.47 6.38 3.46
N GLU A 70 10.00 7.22 4.36
CA GLU A 70 10.66 6.74 5.58
C GLU A 70 9.70 6.03 6.53
N SER A 71 8.44 6.46 6.61
CA SER A 71 7.42 5.77 7.40
C SER A 71 6.92 4.50 6.69
N ALA A 72 6.81 4.52 5.36
CA ALA A 72 6.44 3.35 4.58
C ALA A 72 7.47 2.22 4.72
N GLU A 73 8.77 2.52 4.72
CA GLU A 73 9.81 1.51 4.96
C GLU A 73 9.77 0.88 6.36
N LYS A 74 9.09 1.52 7.33
CA LYS A 74 8.93 0.99 8.70
C LYS A 74 7.67 0.15 8.87
N TYR A 75 6.62 0.44 8.11
CA TYR A 75 5.29 -0.10 8.41
C TYR A 75 4.54 -0.69 7.22
N PHE A 76 4.86 -0.28 5.98
CA PHE A 76 4.10 -0.63 4.79
C PHE A 76 4.68 -1.87 4.10
N LEU A 77 3.91 -2.96 4.14
CA LEU A 77 4.17 -4.23 3.47
C LEU A 77 5.63 -4.67 3.65
N ILE A 78 6.05 -4.79 4.91
CA ILE A 78 7.41 -5.21 5.27
C ILE A 78 7.70 -6.61 4.74
N ASP A 79 8.89 -6.79 4.17
CA ASP A 79 9.36 -7.98 3.45
C ASP A 79 8.61 -8.32 2.15
N PHE A 80 7.72 -7.46 1.67
CA PHE A 80 7.12 -7.60 0.33
C PHE A 80 7.90 -6.78 -0.70
N ARG A 81 7.80 -7.21 -1.97
CA ARG A 81 8.35 -6.48 -3.11
C ARG A 81 7.47 -5.29 -3.43
N VAL A 82 8.00 -4.09 -3.20
CA VAL A 82 7.27 -2.83 -3.40
C VAL A 82 8.05 -1.91 -4.32
N THR A 83 7.39 -1.43 -5.37
CA THR A 83 7.92 -0.37 -6.23
C THR A 83 7.09 0.90 -6.04
N TYR A 84 7.72 1.97 -5.56
CA TYR A 84 7.12 3.28 -5.43
C TYR A 84 7.24 4.03 -6.76
N TYR A 85 6.11 4.31 -7.42
CA TYR A 85 6.05 5.15 -8.60
C TYR A 85 5.74 6.58 -8.16
N ILE A 86 6.75 7.43 -8.22
CA ILE A 86 6.69 8.82 -7.77
C ILE A 86 6.46 9.72 -8.98
N PHE A 87 5.24 10.23 -9.10
CA PHE A 87 4.86 11.18 -10.14
C PHE A 87 5.24 12.58 -9.68
N THR A 88 6.15 13.24 -10.39
CA THR A 88 6.66 14.55 -9.98
C THR A 88 6.96 15.47 -11.15
N ASP A 89 6.86 16.77 -10.92
CA ASP A 89 7.30 17.82 -11.83
C ASP A 89 8.80 18.13 -11.69
N ASN A 90 9.47 17.62 -10.66
CA ASN A 90 10.89 17.83 -10.42
C ASN A 90 11.57 16.63 -9.77
N GLU A 91 12.22 15.81 -10.60
CA GLU A 91 12.92 14.59 -10.16
C GLU A 91 14.04 14.86 -9.15
N LYS A 92 14.66 16.04 -9.18
CA LYS A 92 15.76 16.41 -8.27
C LYS A 92 15.29 16.54 -6.81
N LEU A 93 13.99 16.71 -6.59
CA LEU A 93 13.39 16.81 -5.26
C LEU A 93 13.02 15.45 -4.67
N VAL A 94 13.16 14.36 -5.44
CA VAL A 94 12.94 13.01 -4.93
C VAL A 94 14.07 12.65 -3.95
N PRO A 95 13.76 12.38 -2.66
CA PRO A 95 14.78 12.12 -1.66
C PRO A 95 15.45 10.77 -1.92
N LYS A 96 16.77 10.74 -1.75
CA LYS A 96 17.54 9.49 -1.74
C LYS A 96 17.45 8.86 -0.35
N ILE A 97 16.61 7.84 -0.21
CA ILE A 97 16.48 7.08 1.03
C ILE A 97 17.02 5.65 0.84
N LYS A 98 17.38 5.01 1.94
CA LYS A 98 17.76 3.60 1.94
C LYS A 98 16.49 2.74 1.95
N LEU A 99 16.31 1.93 0.91
CA LEU A 99 15.20 0.99 0.80
C LEU A 99 15.60 -0.40 1.27
N ALA A 100 14.65 -1.16 1.82
CA ALA A 100 14.84 -2.57 2.11
C ALA A 100 14.97 -3.40 0.83
N ARG A 101 15.44 -4.65 0.97
CA ARG A 101 15.65 -5.55 -0.16
C ARG A 101 14.34 -5.79 -0.93
N GLY A 102 14.41 -5.78 -2.25
CA GLY A 102 13.25 -6.02 -3.12
C GLY A 102 12.33 -4.83 -3.27
N ARG A 103 12.74 -3.65 -2.78
CA ARG A 103 11.98 -2.41 -2.86
C ARG A 103 12.72 -1.36 -3.66
N ASN A 104 11.98 -0.66 -4.52
CA ASN A 104 12.55 0.29 -5.48
C ASN A 104 11.72 1.56 -5.57
N ILE A 105 12.36 2.63 -6.03
CA ILE A 105 11.69 3.87 -6.42
C ILE A 105 11.84 4.02 -7.94
N ALA A 106 10.72 4.23 -8.63
CA ALA A 106 10.64 4.62 -10.02
C ALA A 106 10.08 6.05 -10.10
N VAL A 107 10.83 6.96 -10.71
CA VAL A 107 10.39 8.34 -10.88
C VAL A 107 9.69 8.48 -12.23
N VAL A 108 8.50 9.08 -12.21
CA VAL A 108 7.68 9.31 -13.41
C VAL A 108 7.53 10.82 -13.58
N PRO A 109 8.31 11.46 -14.48
CA PRO A 109 8.19 12.88 -14.72
C PRO A 109 6.83 13.21 -15.35
N ILE A 110 6.13 14.17 -14.76
CA ILE A 110 4.87 14.70 -15.29
C ILE A 110 4.90 16.23 -15.32
N PRO A 111 4.22 16.87 -16.29
CA PRO A 111 4.00 18.30 -16.21
C PRO A 111 3.18 18.62 -14.96
N GLY A 112 3.50 19.71 -14.26
CA GLY A 112 2.77 20.15 -13.07
C GLY A 112 1.28 20.26 -13.36
N ALA A 113 0.51 19.26 -12.94
CA ALA A 113 -0.90 19.10 -13.28
C ALA A 113 -1.76 19.20 -12.03
N GLY A 114 -2.92 19.84 -12.15
CA GLY A 114 -3.94 19.86 -11.10
C GLY A 114 -4.50 18.46 -10.81
N VAL A 115 -5.35 18.36 -9.78
CA VAL A 115 -5.89 17.08 -9.26
C VAL A 115 -6.51 16.20 -10.35
N LEU A 116 -7.20 16.78 -11.34
CA LEU A 116 -7.83 16.04 -12.44
C LEU A 116 -6.82 15.41 -13.41
N GLY A 117 -5.62 16.00 -13.53
CA GLY A 117 -4.53 15.45 -14.32
C GLY A 117 -3.91 14.20 -13.71
N ARG A 118 -3.99 14.02 -12.37
CA ARG A 118 -3.44 12.86 -11.68
C ARG A 118 -4.00 11.56 -12.23
N MET A 119 -5.32 11.46 -12.37
CA MET A 119 -5.96 10.25 -12.89
C MET A 119 -5.57 9.97 -14.34
N LYS A 120 -5.44 11.00 -15.18
CA LYS A 120 -4.98 10.85 -16.57
C LYS A 120 -3.57 10.24 -16.62
N TRP A 121 -2.63 10.81 -15.88
CA TRP A 121 -1.24 10.33 -15.87
C TRP A 121 -1.12 8.96 -15.21
N ALA A 122 -1.84 8.71 -14.12
CA ALA A 122 -1.92 7.38 -13.50
C ALA A 122 -2.39 6.34 -14.53
N THR A 123 -3.52 6.56 -15.20
CA THR A 123 -4.06 5.61 -16.18
C THR A 123 -3.09 5.32 -17.32
N ILE A 124 -2.45 6.35 -17.87
CA ILE A 124 -1.47 6.19 -18.96
C ILE A 124 -0.27 5.35 -18.49
N THR A 125 0.30 5.67 -17.33
CA THR A 125 1.46 4.93 -16.80
C THR A 125 1.09 3.52 -16.36
N ILE A 126 -0.14 3.33 -15.85
CA ILE A 126 -0.65 2.01 -15.49
C ILE A 126 -0.73 1.12 -16.73
N ASP A 127 -1.34 1.61 -17.81
CA ASP A 127 -1.54 0.82 -19.03
C ASP A 127 -0.21 0.50 -19.74
N ASN A 128 0.67 1.49 -19.82
CA ASN A 128 1.94 1.33 -20.55
C ASN A 128 2.95 0.46 -19.81
N GLN A 129 3.06 0.62 -18.49
CA GLN A 129 4.16 0.09 -17.69
C GLN A 129 3.67 -0.75 -16.49
N ILE A 130 2.98 -0.13 -15.53
CA ILE A 130 2.78 -0.72 -14.20
C ILE A 130 1.98 -2.02 -14.25
N ARG A 131 0.99 -2.13 -15.13
CA ARG A 131 0.15 -3.33 -15.29
C ARG A 131 0.96 -4.59 -15.67
N LYS A 132 2.10 -4.45 -16.32
CA LYS A 132 2.98 -5.57 -16.71
C LYS A 132 3.95 -5.97 -15.59
N GLU A 133 4.24 -5.02 -14.71
CA GLU A 133 5.29 -5.13 -13.69
C GLU A 133 4.75 -5.49 -12.30
N THR A 134 3.43 -5.48 -12.12
CA THR A 134 2.81 -5.54 -10.78
C THR A 134 1.58 -6.43 -10.74
N ASP A 135 1.30 -6.96 -9.56
CA ASP A 135 0.16 -7.82 -9.27
C ASP A 135 -0.89 -7.06 -8.44
N TYR A 136 -0.44 -6.12 -7.59
CA TYR A 136 -1.31 -5.23 -6.81
C TYR A 136 -0.86 -3.78 -6.94
N LEU A 137 -1.83 -2.86 -6.81
CA LEU A 137 -1.64 -1.43 -6.98
C LEU A 137 -2.32 -0.67 -5.85
N TYR A 138 -1.58 0.23 -5.22
CA TYR A 138 -2.14 1.25 -4.33
C TYR A 138 -1.95 2.62 -4.95
N MET A 139 -2.97 3.46 -4.88
CA MET A 139 -2.86 4.89 -5.16
C MET A 139 -3.10 5.64 -3.86
N MET A 140 -2.11 6.40 -3.40
CA MET A 140 -2.13 7.04 -2.08
C MET A 140 -1.80 8.53 -2.21
N ASP A 141 -2.40 9.34 -1.34
CA ASP A 141 -1.99 10.73 -1.18
C ASP A 141 -0.68 10.81 -0.39
N ILE A 142 0.21 11.72 -0.82
CA ILE A 142 1.58 11.81 -0.29
C ILE A 142 1.67 12.57 1.04
N ASP A 143 0.63 13.33 1.41
CA ASP A 143 0.54 14.14 2.63
C ASP A 143 0.12 13.32 3.86
N SER A 144 0.39 12.01 3.83
CA SER A 144 0.14 11.06 4.91
C SER A 144 1.42 10.37 5.35
N VAL A 145 1.45 9.86 6.59
CA VAL A 145 2.55 9.06 7.12
C VAL A 145 2.01 7.80 7.78
N PHE A 146 2.76 6.71 7.68
CA PHE A 146 2.41 5.44 8.33
C PHE A 146 2.83 5.47 9.80
N HIS A 147 1.90 5.16 10.70
CA HIS A 147 2.15 5.12 12.14
C HIS A 147 2.20 3.71 12.72
N ASN A 148 1.60 2.74 12.03
CA ASN A 148 1.54 1.35 12.47
C ASN A 148 1.51 0.45 11.24
N ARG A 149 1.65 -0.86 11.46
CA ARG A 149 1.65 -1.91 10.44
C ARG A 149 0.52 -1.70 9.42
N PHE A 150 0.91 -1.78 8.15
CA PHE A 150 0.02 -1.84 7.00
C PHE A 150 0.50 -3.01 6.13
N GLY A 151 -0.08 -4.19 6.33
CA GLY A 151 0.40 -5.45 5.80
C GLY A 151 -0.49 -6.08 4.73
N ALA A 152 -0.28 -7.37 4.51
CA ALA A 152 -0.94 -8.15 3.47
C ALA A 152 -2.47 -8.26 3.67
N GLU A 153 -2.98 -7.95 4.88
CA GLU A 153 -4.41 -7.83 5.16
C GLU A 153 -5.13 -6.80 4.27
N SER A 154 -4.40 -5.84 3.72
CA SER A 154 -4.94 -4.82 2.82
C SER A 154 -5.03 -5.24 1.35
N LEU A 155 -4.39 -6.37 0.98
CA LEU A 155 -4.38 -6.89 -0.38
C LEU A 155 -5.70 -7.57 -0.71
N SER A 156 -6.32 -7.14 -1.81
CA SER A 156 -7.51 -7.74 -2.37
C SER A 156 -7.57 -7.43 -3.87
N ARG A 157 -8.48 -8.08 -4.60
CA ARG A 157 -8.74 -7.78 -6.01
C ARG A 157 -9.20 -6.33 -6.21
N LEU A 158 -9.94 -5.79 -5.26
CA LEU A 158 -10.34 -4.40 -5.18
C LEU A 158 -10.52 -4.02 -3.71
N SER A 159 -9.84 -2.97 -3.29
CA SER A 159 -9.89 -2.44 -1.92
C SER A 159 -10.33 -0.99 -1.95
N ALA A 160 -11.03 -0.57 -0.90
CA ALA A 160 -11.39 0.81 -0.64
C ALA A 160 -11.16 1.11 0.84
N VAL A 161 -11.04 2.39 1.19
CA VAL A 161 -10.84 2.86 2.57
C VAL A 161 -12.05 3.67 3.00
N LEU A 162 -12.55 3.43 4.21
CA LEU A 162 -13.58 4.26 4.82
C LEU A 162 -13.01 5.64 5.16
N HIS A 163 -13.67 6.69 4.70
CA HIS A 163 -13.22 8.05 4.96
C HIS A 163 -13.47 8.43 6.42
N ARG A 164 -12.44 8.88 7.14
CA ARG A 164 -12.47 9.15 8.60
C ARG A 164 -13.55 10.14 9.09
N GLY A 165 -14.14 10.91 8.18
CA GLY A 165 -15.10 11.98 8.48
C GLY A 165 -16.57 11.63 8.22
N TYR A 166 -16.85 10.39 7.81
CA TYR A 166 -18.19 9.84 7.60
C TYR A 166 -18.35 8.57 8.44
#